data_AF-A0A5J5BLV4-F1
#
_entry.id   AF-A0A5J5BLV4-F1
#
_cell.length_a   1.000
_cell.length_b   1.000
_cell.length_c   1.000
_cell.angle_alpha   90.00
_cell.angle_beta   90.00
_cell.angle_gamma   90.00
#
_symmetry.space_group_name_H-M   'P 1'
#
loop_
_entity.id
_entity.type
_entity.pdbx_description
1 polymer ?
#
loop_
_entity_poly.entity_id
_entity_poly.type
_entity_poly.pdbx_seq_one_letter_code
_entity_poly.pdbx_strand_id
1 'polypeptide(L)'
;MPMDDVVDGKKKKTTAANHLHNQQEETTTEWYDQNQRDLPWRRINNSDEENDDDDKDGSERRAYAVWVSEVMLQQTRVQTVIAYFNRWMQKWPTIHHLARASLEEVNEMWAGLGYYRRGRYLLEGAKLIVEEGGGFPKTVHTLRKVRGIGDYTAGAIASIAFKEAVPVVDGNVVRVIARLKAISANPKDSATIKNFWKLAGQLVDPCRPGDFNQALMELGATICTPLSPTCSACPVSGQCHALSVSRHSSVLVTDYPLKVVKAKQRHDYSAVSVVEILQDNDVIAEPQSDGIFLLVKRPDEGLLGGLWEFPSVLLGGEADLATRREAIDRFLNKSFDLDLKKSCSVVLRADVGDYVHVFTHIRLKMYVELLVLRLKGGMNALHGKLNSKTMTWKSVDSEALSNMGLTSGVRKVHTMIQKFKQERRLHHLVGQVKIMQGLTTHFKMVFISDNLSRRGGYGLITFQVEKGSGKNTNSATKPSPGSKAGKNLTEVLVFVKFVDLNDEWK
;
A
#
# COMPACT_ATOMS: atom_id res chain seq x y z
N MET A 1 76.48 64.40 -0.41
CA MET A 1 75.74 63.60 0.59
C MET A 1 74.28 63.56 0.16
N PRO A 2 73.65 62.39 0.20
CA PRO A 2 73.32 61.65 -1.02
C PRO A 2 71.83 61.32 -1.12
N MET A 3 71.41 60.78 -2.26
CA MET A 3 70.82 59.44 -2.40
C MET A 3 70.37 59.30 -3.87
N ASP A 4 71.09 58.53 -4.69
CA ASP A 4 71.01 57.06 -4.82
C ASP A 4 69.59 56.66 -5.26
N ASP A 5 69.33 55.87 -6.30
CA ASP A 5 70.17 55.22 -7.30
C ASP A 5 69.23 54.62 -8.38
N VAL A 6 69.70 54.60 -9.63
CA VAL A 6 69.66 53.47 -10.60
C VAL A 6 68.27 52.90 -10.99
N VAL A 7 67.71 53.22 -12.17
CA VAL A 7 67.98 52.63 -13.53
C VAL A 7 67.79 51.10 -13.52
N ASP A 8 66.82 50.49 -14.23
CA ASP A 8 66.86 50.12 -15.65
C ASP A 8 65.52 49.39 -15.93
N GLY A 9 64.81 49.52 -17.05
CA GLY A 9 65.25 48.98 -18.33
C GLY A 9 64.30 47.89 -18.85
N LYS A 10 63.31 48.30 -19.65
CA LYS A 10 62.69 47.60 -20.80
C LYS A 10 62.12 46.16 -20.62
N LYS A 11 60.82 46.02 -20.92
CA LYS A 11 60.25 45.32 -22.10
C LYS A 11 58.77 44.95 -21.86
N LYS A 12 57.85 45.63 -22.54
CA LYS A 12 56.45 45.19 -22.67
C LYS A 12 56.34 44.14 -23.79
N LYS A 13 56.25 42.88 -23.38
CA LYS A 13 55.58 41.73 -24.01
C LYS A 13 54.99 41.00 -22.78
N THR A 14 53.75 40.55 -22.70
CA THR A 14 52.99 39.77 -23.68
C THR A 14 51.57 39.58 -23.13
N THR A 15 50.68 39.14 -24.05
CA THR A 15 49.52 38.25 -23.81
C THR A 15 48.32 38.79 -23.01
N ALA A 16 47.30 39.17 -23.78
CA ALA A 16 45.95 38.70 -23.55
C ALA A 16 45.96 37.19 -23.23
N ALA A 17 45.46 36.81 -22.06
CA ALA A 17 45.20 35.42 -21.72
C ALA A 17 43.95 35.36 -20.83
N ASN A 18 42.84 35.02 -21.49
CA ASN A 18 41.79 34.13 -21.04
C ASN A 18 41.25 34.31 -19.61
N HIS A 19 40.09 34.96 -19.54
CA HIS A 19 38.99 34.50 -18.68
C HIS A 19 38.67 33.03 -19.02
N LEU A 20 39.32 32.10 -18.34
CA LEU A 20 38.86 30.72 -18.22
C LEU A 20 38.20 30.60 -16.86
N HIS A 21 36.88 30.41 -16.91
CA HIS A 21 36.04 29.97 -15.81
C HIS A 21 36.71 28.79 -15.09
N ASN A 22 37.17 29.01 -13.85
CA ASN A 22 37.45 27.95 -12.89
C ASN A 22 36.08 27.38 -12.47
N GLN A 23 35.57 26.40 -13.21
CA GLN A 23 34.54 25.51 -12.67
C GLN A 23 35.26 24.50 -11.77
N GLN A 24 35.32 24.78 -10.46
CA GLN A 24 35.62 23.73 -9.48
C GLN A 24 34.60 22.60 -9.69
N GLU A 25 35.09 21.38 -9.94
CA GLU A 25 34.23 20.20 -9.98
C GLU A 25 33.58 20.04 -8.60
N GLU A 26 32.25 20.20 -8.54
CA GLU A 26 31.47 20.01 -7.33
C GLU A 26 31.54 18.53 -6.89
N THR A 27 31.90 18.29 -5.64
CA THR A 27 31.94 16.93 -5.08
C THR A 27 30.54 16.37 -4.89
N THR A 28 30.41 15.03 -4.85
CA THR A 28 29.11 14.36 -4.60
C THR A 28 28.43 14.85 -3.32
N THR A 29 29.22 15.17 -2.28
CA THR A 29 28.72 15.62 -0.98
C THR A 29 28.27 17.08 -1.03
N GLU A 30 29.02 17.98 -1.68
CA GLU A 30 28.63 19.39 -1.87
C GLU A 30 27.32 19.51 -2.67
N TRP A 31 27.19 18.70 -3.73
CA TRP A 31 25.95 18.61 -4.49
C TRP A 31 24.79 18.15 -3.60
N TYR A 32 25.03 17.15 -2.75
CA TYR A 32 24.00 16.62 -1.85
C TYR A 32 23.53 17.66 -0.82
N ASP A 33 24.45 18.46 -0.27
CA ASP A 33 24.11 19.52 0.68
C ASP A 33 23.09 20.52 0.09
N GLN A 34 23.21 20.81 -1.21
CA GLN A 34 22.32 21.74 -1.92
C GLN A 34 21.05 21.10 -2.49
N ASN A 35 21.09 19.80 -2.83
CA ASN A 35 20.06 19.14 -3.65
C ASN A 35 19.29 18.02 -2.94
N GLN A 36 19.66 17.65 -1.70
CA GLN A 36 18.98 16.59 -0.98
C GLN A 36 17.48 16.90 -0.80
N ARG A 37 16.63 15.90 -1.06
CA ARG A 37 15.20 16.03 -0.74
C ARG A 37 15.00 16.14 0.77
N ASP A 38 14.07 17.01 1.12
CA ASP A 38 13.62 17.20 2.49
C ASP A 38 12.71 16.05 2.94
N LEU A 39 13.24 15.12 3.74
CA LEU A 39 12.57 13.88 4.15
C LEU A 39 12.49 13.78 5.69
N PRO A 40 11.37 13.30 6.27
CA PRO A 40 11.18 13.31 7.72
C PRO A 40 12.29 12.61 8.51
N TRP A 41 12.77 11.47 8.03
CA TRP A 41 13.85 10.70 8.68
C TRP A 41 15.23 11.36 8.58
N ARG A 42 15.42 12.32 7.66
CA ARG A 42 16.64 13.14 7.61
C ARG A 42 16.61 14.30 8.61
N ARG A 43 15.41 14.78 8.99
CA ARG A 43 15.24 15.94 9.88
C ARG A 43 15.44 15.66 11.37
N ILE A 44 15.29 14.40 11.79
CA ILE A 44 15.18 14.03 13.22
C ILE A 44 16.41 14.43 14.06
N ASN A 45 17.46 15.02 13.47
CA ASN A 45 18.65 15.50 14.18
C ASN A 45 19.07 16.94 13.86
N ASN A 46 18.36 17.69 13.03
CA ASN A 46 18.79 19.07 12.74
C ASN A 46 18.39 20.07 13.84
N SER A 47 17.68 19.65 14.90
CA SER A 47 17.24 20.52 15.99
C SER A 47 18.09 20.44 17.27
N ASP A 48 19.00 19.45 17.37
CA ASP A 48 19.77 19.20 18.61
C ASP A 48 21.30 19.32 18.40
N GLU A 49 21.74 19.65 17.19
CA GLU A 49 23.14 20.00 16.92
C GLU A 49 23.40 21.45 17.33
N GLU A 50 23.63 21.69 18.63
CA GLU A 50 24.58 22.73 19.05
C GLU A 50 25.10 22.62 20.51
N ASN A 51 24.67 21.67 21.35
CA ASN A 51 25.29 21.52 22.68
C ASN A 51 25.45 20.05 23.11
N ASP A 52 26.71 19.73 23.44
CA ASP A 52 27.21 18.59 24.22
C ASP A 52 27.48 17.24 23.50
N ASP A 53 28.76 16.86 23.54
CA ASP A 53 29.34 15.53 23.25
C ASP A 53 28.80 14.38 24.13
N ASP A 54 27.74 14.63 24.92
CA ASP A 54 27.14 13.71 25.88
C ASP A 54 25.70 13.29 25.53
N ASP A 55 25.13 13.72 24.38
CA ASP A 55 23.77 13.35 23.98
C ASP A 55 23.66 11.92 23.40
N LYS A 56 23.87 10.95 24.29
CA LYS A 56 23.68 9.52 24.02
C LYS A 56 22.24 9.24 23.53
N ASP A 57 21.24 9.95 24.05
CA ASP A 57 19.82 9.73 23.74
C ASP A 57 19.48 10.20 22.31
N GLY A 58 19.97 11.37 21.89
CA GLY A 58 19.82 11.89 20.54
C GLY A 58 20.41 10.96 19.47
N SER A 59 21.62 10.43 19.71
CA SER A 59 22.26 9.49 18.77
C SER A 59 21.52 8.15 18.63
N GLU A 60 20.92 7.63 19.71
CA GLU A 60 20.13 6.40 19.68
C GLU A 60 18.78 6.61 19.00
N ARG A 61 18.14 7.76 19.24
CA ARG A 61 16.91 8.16 18.54
C ARG A 61 17.14 8.32 17.04
N ARG A 62 18.27 8.93 16.64
CA ARG A 62 18.74 9.00 15.25
C ARG A 62 18.86 7.61 14.63
N ALA A 63 19.57 6.72 15.29
CA ALA A 63 19.80 5.36 14.81
C ALA A 63 18.50 4.57 14.66
N TYR A 64 17.58 4.71 15.63
CA TYR A 64 16.25 4.12 15.56
C TYR A 64 15.42 4.67 14.39
N ALA A 65 15.40 6.00 14.20
CA ALA A 65 14.69 6.63 13.09
C ALA A 65 15.23 6.18 11.72
N VAL A 66 16.56 6.17 11.56
CA VAL A 66 17.22 5.65 10.35
C VAL A 66 16.87 4.19 10.12
N TRP A 67 16.94 3.36 11.16
CA TRP A 67 16.60 1.93 11.04
C TRP A 67 15.15 1.73 10.55
N VAL A 68 14.19 2.44 11.14
CA VAL A 68 12.78 2.38 10.74
C VAL A 68 12.60 2.82 9.29
N SER A 69 13.18 3.97 8.89
CA SER A 69 13.04 4.47 7.51
C SER A 69 13.67 3.52 6.50
N GLU A 70 14.87 3.00 6.78
CA GLU A 70 15.56 2.08 5.89
C GLU A 70 14.79 0.78 5.71
N VAL A 71 14.21 0.24 6.77
CA VAL A 71 13.36 -0.95 6.67
C VAL A 71 12.08 -0.65 5.89
N MET A 72 11.44 0.51 6.09
CA MET A 72 10.24 0.89 5.32
C MET A 72 10.54 1.10 3.83
N LEU A 73 11.68 1.71 3.48
CA LEU A 73 12.08 2.03 2.10
C LEU A 73 12.44 0.79 1.26
N GLN A 74 12.69 -0.36 1.88
CA GLN A 74 12.92 -1.61 1.15
C GLN A 74 11.75 -1.94 0.22
N GLN A 75 11.98 -1.84 -1.09
CA GLN A 75 10.98 -2.10 -2.13
C GLN A 75 9.68 -1.28 -2.00
N THR A 76 9.73 -0.12 -1.33
CA THR A 76 8.59 0.79 -1.15
C THR A 76 8.99 2.19 -1.59
N ARG A 77 8.07 2.92 -2.24
CA ARG A 77 8.37 4.27 -2.74
C ARG A 77 8.43 5.27 -1.58
N VAL A 78 9.38 6.21 -1.67
CA VAL A 78 9.59 7.30 -0.69
C VAL A 78 8.27 8.01 -0.33
N GLN A 79 7.49 8.43 -1.33
CA GLN A 79 6.22 9.14 -1.10
C GLN A 79 5.22 8.36 -0.25
N THR A 80 5.16 7.04 -0.43
CA THR A 80 4.31 6.18 0.40
C THR A 80 4.85 6.11 1.83
N VAL A 81 6.18 5.96 1.98
CA VAL A 81 6.82 5.78 3.28
C VAL A 81 6.64 7.00 4.19
N ILE A 82 6.64 8.23 3.67
CA ILE A 82 6.52 9.47 4.46
C ILE A 82 5.35 9.41 5.47
N ALA A 83 4.15 9.07 5.02
CA ALA A 83 2.96 9.03 5.88
C ALA A 83 3.01 7.88 6.90
N TYR A 84 3.63 6.75 6.57
CA TYR A 84 3.79 5.63 7.50
C TYR A 84 4.85 5.92 8.54
N PHE A 85 5.98 6.48 8.13
CA PHE A 85 7.07 6.86 9.00
C PHE A 85 6.61 7.89 10.04
N ASN A 86 5.92 8.94 9.62
CA ASN A 86 5.43 9.96 10.55
C ASN A 86 4.49 9.38 11.61
N ARG A 87 3.50 8.56 11.21
CA ARG A 87 2.59 7.89 12.15
C ARG A 87 3.33 6.90 13.06
N TRP A 88 4.29 6.17 12.51
CA TRP A 88 5.12 5.22 13.27
C TRP A 88 5.93 5.94 14.35
N MET A 89 6.67 6.98 13.98
CA MET A 89 7.50 7.75 14.91
C MET A 89 6.66 8.54 15.92
N GLN A 90 5.42 8.91 15.58
CA GLN A 90 4.48 9.49 16.53
C GLN A 90 4.02 8.47 17.58
N LYS A 91 3.69 7.23 17.17
CA LYS A 91 3.24 6.18 18.09
C LYS A 91 4.38 5.58 18.91
N TRP A 92 5.53 5.34 18.28
CA TRP A 92 6.72 4.78 18.90
C TRP A 92 7.93 5.67 18.62
N PRO A 93 8.15 6.72 19.43
CA PRO A 93 9.24 7.68 19.20
C PRO A 93 10.65 7.11 19.43
N THR A 94 10.76 6.06 20.27
CA THR A 94 12.04 5.41 20.61
C THR A 94 11.95 3.90 20.49
N ILE A 95 13.10 3.24 20.43
CA ILE A 95 13.20 1.78 20.39
C ILE A 95 12.49 1.10 21.57
N HIS A 96 12.54 1.70 22.77
CA HIS A 96 11.85 1.18 23.96
C HIS A 96 10.33 1.21 23.84
N HIS A 97 9.77 2.19 23.12
CA HIS A 97 8.33 2.22 22.85
C HIS A 97 7.94 1.06 21.93
N LEU A 98 8.71 0.84 20.86
CA LEU A 98 8.49 -0.27 19.93
C LEU A 98 8.66 -1.63 20.62
N ALA A 99 9.68 -1.81 21.46
CA ALA A 99 9.95 -3.07 22.16
C ALA A 99 8.77 -3.53 23.05
N ARG A 100 7.99 -2.58 23.60
CA ARG A 100 6.79 -2.88 24.40
C ARG A 100 5.54 -3.16 23.56
N ALA A 101 5.57 -2.89 22.26
CA ALA A 101 4.42 -3.09 21.40
C ALA A 101 4.09 -4.57 21.20
N SER A 102 2.81 -4.84 20.95
CA SER A 102 2.37 -6.15 20.47
C SER A 102 2.62 -6.30 18.96
N LEU A 103 2.74 -7.54 18.49
CA LEU A 103 2.84 -7.83 17.05
C LEU A 103 1.59 -7.36 16.29
N GLU A 104 0.44 -7.37 16.94
CA GLU A 104 -0.84 -6.97 16.34
C GLU A 104 -0.87 -5.47 16.06
N GLU A 105 -0.46 -4.65 17.02
CA GLU A 105 -0.31 -3.21 16.80
C GLU A 105 0.70 -2.88 15.71
N VAL A 106 1.83 -3.60 15.65
CA VAL A 106 2.84 -3.43 14.61
C VAL A 106 2.27 -3.78 13.23
N ASN A 107 1.53 -4.89 13.13
CA ASN A 107 0.86 -5.28 11.89
C ASN A 107 -0.18 -4.25 11.45
N GLU A 108 -0.91 -3.66 12.39
CA GLU A 108 -1.89 -2.60 12.10
C GLU A 108 -1.21 -1.33 11.57
N MET A 109 -0.13 -0.89 12.22
CA MET A 109 0.64 0.28 11.76
C MET A 109 1.35 0.03 10.42
N TRP A 110 1.71 -1.23 10.12
CA TRP A 110 2.35 -1.64 8.88
C TRP A 110 1.34 -1.94 7.75
N ALA A 111 0.04 -1.98 8.05
CA ALA A 111 -0.98 -2.40 7.11
C ALA A 111 -0.99 -1.52 5.85
N GLY A 112 -0.75 -2.15 4.70
CA GLY A 112 -0.68 -1.48 3.40
C GLY A 112 0.73 -1.23 2.86
N LEU A 113 1.79 -1.29 3.69
CA LEU A 113 3.19 -1.18 3.21
C LEU A 113 3.69 -2.44 2.47
N GLY A 114 3.07 -3.60 2.74
CA GLY A 114 3.52 -4.88 2.22
C GLY A 114 4.81 -5.39 2.87
N TYR A 115 5.20 -6.62 2.54
CA TYR A 115 6.36 -7.32 3.14
C TYR A 115 6.35 -7.26 4.68
N TYR A 116 5.25 -7.68 5.30
CA TYR A 116 4.99 -7.57 6.75
C TYR A 116 6.05 -8.18 7.67
N ARG A 117 6.81 -9.16 7.17
CA ARG A 117 7.98 -9.71 7.88
C ARG A 117 8.97 -8.62 8.31
N ARG A 118 9.07 -7.52 7.56
CA ARG A 118 9.89 -6.35 7.90
C ARG A 118 9.46 -5.69 9.21
N GLY A 119 8.17 -5.40 9.38
CA GLY A 119 7.63 -4.83 10.62
C GLY A 119 7.81 -5.77 11.81
N ARG A 120 7.57 -7.08 11.60
CA ARG A 120 7.83 -8.11 12.63
C ARG A 120 9.30 -8.13 13.05
N TYR A 121 10.23 -8.06 12.11
CA TYR A 121 11.66 -8.04 12.41
C TYR A 121 12.13 -6.77 13.11
N LEU A 122 11.54 -5.61 12.80
CA LEU A 122 11.76 -4.40 13.59
C LEU A 122 11.37 -4.61 15.06
N LEU A 123 10.20 -5.19 15.31
CA LEU A 123 9.73 -5.49 16.67
C LEU A 123 10.65 -6.48 17.40
N GLU A 124 10.97 -7.61 16.76
CA GLU A 124 11.86 -8.62 17.34
C GLU A 124 13.26 -8.07 17.62
N GLY A 125 13.82 -7.30 16.69
CA GLY A 125 15.12 -6.66 16.89
C GLY A 125 15.09 -5.58 17.97
N ALA A 126 14.00 -4.82 18.08
CA ALA A 126 13.85 -3.80 19.12
C ALA A 126 13.78 -4.44 20.52
N LYS A 127 13.06 -5.55 20.65
CA LYS A 127 13.03 -6.34 21.89
C LYS A 127 14.42 -6.85 22.26
N LEU A 128 15.13 -7.46 21.31
CA LEU A 128 16.48 -7.96 21.53
C LEU A 128 17.44 -6.87 22.02
N ILE A 129 17.48 -5.71 21.34
CA ILE A 129 18.38 -4.61 21.71
C ILE A 129 18.06 -4.09 23.12
N VAL A 130 16.78 -3.96 23.46
CA VAL A 130 16.35 -3.48 24.78
C VAL A 130 16.63 -4.51 25.88
N GLU A 131 16.46 -5.81 25.61
CA GLU A 131 16.75 -6.90 26.54
C GLU A 131 18.24 -7.05 26.84
N GLU A 132 19.12 -6.84 25.86
CA GLU A 132 20.58 -6.89 26.06
C GLU A 132 21.11 -5.74 26.96
N GLY A 133 20.37 -4.64 27.09
CA GLY A 133 20.66 -3.55 28.04
C GLY A 133 21.91 -2.70 27.71
N GLY A 134 22.65 -3.01 26.65
CA GLY A 134 23.89 -2.34 26.24
C GLY A 134 23.73 -1.02 25.47
N GLY A 135 22.49 -0.59 25.22
CA GLY A 135 22.17 0.54 24.33
C GLY A 135 22.10 0.14 22.84
N PHE A 136 21.84 1.11 21.97
CA PHE A 136 21.67 0.82 20.53
C PHE A 136 23.02 0.38 19.89
N PRO A 137 23.08 -0.73 19.12
CA PRO A 137 24.31 -1.20 18.50
C PRO A 137 24.90 -0.16 17.53
N LYS A 138 26.17 0.20 17.74
CA LYS A 138 26.80 1.32 17.01
C LYS A 138 27.64 0.92 15.80
N THR A 139 28.02 -0.35 15.69
CA THR A 139 28.93 -0.82 14.65
C THR A 139 28.25 -1.78 13.69
N VAL A 140 28.69 -1.83 12.43
CA VAL A 140 28.15 -2.78 11.43
C VAL A 140 28.21 -4.22 11.94
N HIS A 141 29.30 -4.61 12.62
CA HIS A 141 29.46 -5.97 13.14
C HIS A 141 28.39 -6.32 14.20
N THR A 142 28.07 -5.38 15.09
CA THR A 142 27.06 -5.59 16.15
C THR A 142 25.65 -5.50 15.59
N LEU A 143 25.38 -4.54 14.70
CA LEU A 143 24.11 -4.37 14.01
C LEU A 143 23.67 -5.62 13.24
N ARG A 144 24.61 -6.29 12.54
CA ARG A 144 24.35 -7.54 11.79
C ARG A 144 23.86 -8.71 12.66
N LYS A 145 24.07 -8.67 13.97
CA LYS A 145 23.58 -9.72 14.88
C LYS A 145 22.08 -9.61 15.11
N VAL A 146 21.49 -8.43 14.89
CA VAL A 146 20.06 -8.18 15.07
C VAL A 146 19.29 -8.75 13.88
N ARG A 147 18.30 -9.60 14.17
CA ARG A 147 17.49 -10.25 13.14
C ARG A 147 16.81 -9.22 12.24
N GLY A 148 16.97 -9.39 10.93
CA GLY A 148 16.41 -8.49 9.92
C GLY A 148 17.30 -7.31 9.53
N ILE A 149 18.44 -7.10 10.21
CA ILE A 149 19.46 -6.15 9.80
C ILE A 149 20.50 -6.87 8.93
N GLY A 150 20.44 -6.64 7.62
CA GLY A 150 21.44 -7.11 6.66
C GLY A 150 22.57 -6.09 6.44
N ASP A 151 23.51 -6.42 5.54
CA ASP A 151 24.68 -5.57 5.21
C ASP A 151 24.30 -4.13 4.88
N TYR A 152 23.28 -3.95 4.03
CA TYR A 152 22.78 -2.64 3.64
C TYR A 152 22.31 -1.84 4.86
N THR A 153 21.37 -2.39 5.64
CA THR A 153 20.77 -1.70 6.79
C THR A 153 21.81 -1.42 7.88
N ALA A 154 22.72 -2.35 8.12
CA ALA A 154 23.81 -2.17 9.08
C ALA A 154 24.74 -1.03 8.66
N GLY A 155 25.17 -0.99 7.39
CA GLY A 155 25.99 0.09 6.86
C GLY A 155 25.28 1.45 6.89
N ALA A 156 23.97 1.47 6.58
CA ALA A 156 23.17 2.69 6.59
C ALA A 156 23.07 3.28 8.00
N ILE A 157 22.69 2.47 9.00
CA ILE A 157 22.63 2.93 10.38
C ILE A 157 24.01 3.37 10.88
N ALA A 158 25.03 2.53 10.71
CA ALA A 158 26.37 2.80 11.22
C ALA A 158 26.99 4.08 10.64
N SER A 159 26.85 4.29 9.33
CA SER A 159 27.40 5.48 8.67
C SER A 159 26.57 6.75 8.94
N ILE A 160 25.23 6.66 8.89
CA ILE A 160 24.34 7.84 9.02
C ILE A 160 24.19 8.31 10.47
N ALA A 161 24.12 7.38 11.43
CA ALA A 161 23.89 7.69 12.84
C ALA A 161 25.18 7.75 13.65
N PHE A 162 26.17 6.90 13.35
CA PHE A 162 27.36 6.72 14.16
C PHE A 162 28.68 7.08 13.46
N LYS A 163 28.60 7.64 12.24
CA LYS A 163 29.76 8.10 11.45
C LYS A 163 30.80 7.00 11.18
N GLU A 164 30.41 5.72 11.23
CA GLU A 164 31.32 4.63 10.85
C GLU A 164 31.60 4.71 9.34
N ALA A 165 32.89 4.71 8.94
CA ALA A 165 33.31 4.81 7.55
C ALA A 165 33.12 3.49 6.79
N VAL A 166 31.86 3.15 6.51
CA VAL A 166 31.44 1.91 5.86
C VAL A 166 30.54 2.19 4.66
N PRO A 167 30.60 1.36 3.60
CA PRO A 167 29.77 1.55 2.42
C PRO A 167 28.33 1.11 2.64
N VAL A 168 27.44 1.68 1.84
CA VAL A 168 26.05 1.26 1.68
C VAL A 168 25.81 0.97 0.21
N VAL A 169 25.24 -0.21 -0.10
CA VAL A 169 24.98 -0.63 -1.48
C VAL A 169 23.55 -1.09 -1.66
N ASP A 170 22.74 -0.28 -2.35
CA ASP A 170 21.40 -0.63 -2.84
C ASP A 170 21.34 -0.67 -4.38
N GLY A 171 20.14 -0.81 -4.93
CA GLY A 171 19.94 -0.78 -6.39
C GLY A 171 20.28 0.57 -7.04
N ASN A 172 20.23 1.69 -6.29
CA ASN A 172 20.65 3.00 -6.77
C ASN A 172 22.17 3.09 -6.86
N VAL A 173 22.86 2.75 -5.77
CA VAL A 173 24.32 2.72 -5.68
C VAL A 173 24.93 1.75 -6.69
N VAL A 174 24.38 0.53 -6.81
CA VAL A 174 24.82 -0.43 -7.84
C VAL A 174 24.74 0.18 -9.23
N ARG A 175 23.64 0.87 -9.57
CA ARG A 175 23.47 1.50 -10.87
C ARG A 175 24.46 2.66 -11.09
N VAL A 176 24.64 3.50 -10.09
CA VAL A 176 25.60 4.62 -10.15
C VAL A 176 27.01 4.09 -10.35
N ILE A 177 27.47 3.16 -9.51
CA ILE A 177 28.83 2.59 -9.61
C ILE A 177 29.00 1.83 -10.93
N ALA A 178 27.99 1.07 -11.37
CA ALA A 178 28.06 0.36 -12.64
C ALA A 178 28.27 1.32 -13.82
N ARG A 179 27.61 2.47 -13.83
CA ARG A 179 27.77 3.49 -14.86
C ARG A 179 29.09 4.24 -14.71
N LEU A 180 29.43 4.64 -13.49
CA LEU A 180 30.70 5.31 -13.20
C LEU A 180 31.89 4.48 -13.68
N LYS A 181 31.88 3.16 -13.45
CA LYS A 181 32.99 2.25 -13.80
C LYS A 181 32.75 1.42 -15.07
N ALA A 182 31.69 1.69 -15.83
CA ALA A 182 31.30 0.94 -17.02
C ALA A 182 31.26 -0.60 -16.82
N ILE A 183 30.67 -1.06 -15.71
CA ILE A 183 30.56 -2.48 -15.35
C ILE A 183 29.31 -3.09 -16.00
N SER A 184 29.50 -3.78 -17.14
CA SER A 184 28.42 -4.48 -17.86
C SER A 184 28.25 -5.93 -17.37
N ALA A 185 27.99 -6.10 -16.08
CA ALA A 185 27.77 -7.41 -15.46
C ALA A 185 26.36 -7.52 -14.88
N ASN A 186 25.87 -8.76 -14.70
CA ASN A 186 24.60 -9.01 -14.02
C ASN A 186 24.72 -8.57 -12.55
N PRO A 187 23.94 -7.56 -12.10
CA PRO A 187 24.03 -7.01 -10.76
C PRO A 187 23.47 -7.95 -9.68
N LYS A 188 22.94 -9.13 -10.02
CA LYS A 188 22.47 -10.14 -9.06
C LYS A 188 23.48 -11.24 -8.80
N ASP A 189 24.56 -11.32 -9.58
CA ASP A 189 25.59 -12.33 -9.36
C ASP A 189 26.39 -12.02 -8.10
N SER A 190 26.65 -13.04 -7.29
CA SER A 190 27.30 -12.89 -5.98
C SER A 190 28.69 -12.25 -6.09
N ALA A 191 29.48 -12.63 -7.09
CA ALA A 191 30.79 -12.03 -7.36
C ALA A 191 30.68 -10.55 -7.75
N THR A 192 29.71 -10.21 -8.59
CA THR A 192 29.46 -8.83 -9.04
C THR A 192 29.00 -7.95 -7.87
N ILE A 193 28.09 -8.43 -7.03
CA ILE A 193 27.67 -7.72 -5.82
C ILE A 193 28.85 -7.48 -4.87
N LYS A 194 29.69 -8.48 -4.62
CA LYS A 194 30.91 -8.31 -3.81
C LYS A 194 31.84 -7.24 -4.38
N ASN A 195 31.98 -7.18 -5.70
CA ASN A 195 32.75 -6.12 -6.35
C ASN A 195 32.14 -4.73 -6.14
N PHE A 196 30.82 -4.58 -6.24
CA PHE A 196 30.15 -3.30 -5.94
C PHE A 196 30.36 -2.86 -4.48
N TRP A 197 30.30 -3.78 -3.52
CA TRP A 197 30.62 -3.49 -2.11
C TRP A 197 32.07 -3.03 -1.92
N LYS A 198 33.03 -3.69 -2.59
CA LYS A 198 34.44 -3.28 -2.56
C LYS A 198 34.64 -1.88 -3.13
N LEU A 199 34.06 -1.61 -4.30
CA LEU A 199 34.16 -0.30 -4.96
C LEU A 199 33.49 0.80 -4.14
N ALA A 200 32.32 0.55 -3.58
CA ALA A 200 31.65 1.49 -2.69
C ALA A 200 32.55 1.81 -1.48
N GLY A 201 33.16 0.79 -0.85
CA GLY A 201 34.06 0.99 0.28
C GLY A 201 35.31 1.81 -0.03
N GLN A 202 35.78 1.81 -1.28
CA GLN A 202 36.88 2.66 -1.74
C GLN A 202 36.46 4.12 -1.98
N LEU A 203 35.17 4.38 -2.13
CA LEU A 203 34.63 5.71 -2.45
C LEU A 203 34.11 6.45 -1.22
N VAL A 204 33.75 5.75 -0.15
CA VAL A 204 33.20 6.35 1.07
C VAL A 204 34.15 7.41 1.61
N ASP A 205 33.63 8.62 1.79
CA ASP A 205 34.35 9.69 2.47
C ASP A 205 34.52 9.34 3.96
N PRO A 206 35.76 9.22 4.48
CA PRO A 206 35.99 8.94 5.90
C PRO A 206 35.49 10.04 6.84
N CYS A 207 35.34 11.28 6.36
CA CYS A 207 34.92 12.42 7.18
C CYS A 207 33.40 12.52 7.30
N ARG A 208 32.67 12.26 6.19
CA ARG A 208 31.21 12.34 6.13
C ARG A 208 30.60 11.06 5.52
N PRO A 209 30.83 9.88 6.09
CA PRO A 209 30.44 8.62 5.46
C PRO A 209 28.92 8.47 5.29
N GLY A 210 28.15 8.93 6.27
CA GLY A 210 26.69 8.93 6.21
C GLY A 210 26.14 9.81 5.10
N ASP A 211 26.64 11.04 4.97
CA ASP A 211 26.22 11.97 3.92
C ASP A 211 26.66 11.48 2.55
N PHE A 212 27.89 10.96 2.43
CA PHE A 212 28.37 10.38 1.18
C PHE A 212 27.50 9.21 0.70
N ASN A 213 27.17 8.28 1.60
CA ASN A 213 26.28 7.15 1.27
C ASN A 213 24.90 7.65 0.84
N GLN A 214 24.32 8.61 1.56
CA GLN A 214 23.03 9.21 1.19
C GLN A 214 23.11 9.97 -0.14
N ALA A 215 24.20 10.68 -0.40
CA ALA A 215 24.45 11.39 -1.64
C ALA A 215 24.49 10.44 -2.84
N LEU A 216 25.14 9.28 -2.69
CA LEU A 216 25.21 8.28 -3.75
C LEU A 216 23.84 7.64 -4.02
N MET A 217 23.05 7.37 -2.97
CA MET A 217 21.67 6.90 -3.10
C MET A 217 20.78 7.97 -3.76
N GLU A 218 20.89 9.22 -3.33
CA GLU A 218 20.14 10.37 -3.86
C GLU A 218 20.45 10.60 -5.33
N LEU A 219 21.74 10.61 -5.70
CA LEU A 219 22.20 10.73 -7.07
C LEU A 219 21.59 9.65 -7.95
N GLY A 220 21.58 8.40 -7.49
CA GLY A 220 20.90 7.32 -8.21
C GLY A 220 19.40 7.55 -8.33
N ALA A 221 18.75 8.02 -7.28
CA ALA A 221 17.31 8.22 -7.24
C ALA A 221 16.82 9.39 -8.11
N THR A 222 17.56 10.49 -8.20
CA THR A 222 17.08 11.75 -8.81
C THR A 222 17.77 12.11 -10.12
N ILE A 223 19.05 11.78 -10.30
CA ILE A 223 19.84 12.16 -11.49
C ILE A 223 20.14 10.95 -12.36
N CYS A 224 20.83 9.95 -11.81
CA CYS A 224 21.28 8.76 -12.50
C CYS A 224 20.15 7.71 -12.54
N THR A 225 18.98 8.09 -13.06
CA THR A 225 17.77 7.26 -13.04
C THR A 225 17.85 6.05 -13.99
N PRO A 226 17.02 5.00 -13.81
CA PRO A 226 17.12 3.78 -14.61
C PRO A 226 16.98 3.97 -16.13
N LEU A 227 16.03 4.81 -16.57
CA LEU A 227 15.65 4.92 -17.99
C LEU A 227 16.12 6.22 -18.65
N SER A 228 16.18 7.33 -17.92
CA SER A 228 16.46 8.65 -18.47
C SER A 228 17.34 9.44 -17.52
N PRO A 229 18.63 9.07 -17.38
CA PRO A 229 19.53 9.77 -16.48
C PRO A 229 19.84 11.19 -17.00
N THR A 230 19.80 12.18 -16.11
CA THR A 230 20.10 13.59 -16.44
C THR A 230 21.61 13.82 -16.37
N CYS A 231 22.38 13.18 -17.26
CA CYS A 231 23.84 13.17 -17.23
C CYS A 231 24.47 14.57 -17.31
N SER A 232 23.81 15.53 -17.95
CA SER A 232 24.28 16.93 -18.06
C SER A 232 24.26 17.69 -16.72
N ALA A 233 23.40 17.28 -15.79
CA ALA A 233 23.29 17.87 -14.45
C ALA A 233 23.94 16.99 -13.37
N CYS A 234 24.68 15.95 -13.77
CA CYS A 234 25.32 15.03 -12.82
C CYS A 234 26.65 15.61 -12.34
N PRO A 235 26.86 15.79 -11.02
CA PRO A 235 28.07 16.40 -10.46
C PRO A 235 29.33 15.58 -10.79
N VAL A 236 29.19 14.26 -10.93
CA VAL A 236 30.28 13.33 -11.22
C VAL A 236 30.34 12.91 -12.69
N SER A 237 29.71 13.67 -13.59
CA SER A 237 29.65 13.34 -15.02
C SER A 237 31.03 13.28 -15.69
N GLY A 238 31.97 14.13 -15.26
CA GLY A 238 33.36 14.15 -15.76
C GLY A 238 34.12 12.84 -15.52
N GLN A 239 33.75 12.10 -14.47
CA GLN A 239 34.37 10.83 -14.07
C GLN A 239 33.58 9.59 -14.53
N CYS A 240 32.48 9.78 -15.25
CA CYS A 240 31.58 8.68 -15.62
C CYS A 240 32.05 7.95 -16.88
N HIS A 241 32.63 6.75 -16.72
CA HIS A 241 33.13 5.96 -17.85
C HIS A 241 32.02 5.56 -18.83
N ALA A 242 30.82 5.19 -18.37
CA ALA A 242 29.72 4.87 -19.28
C ALA A 242 29.29 6.08 -20.12
N LEU A 243 29.31 7.29 -19.56
CA LEU A 243 29.02 8.51 -20.30
C LEU A 243 30.09 8.78 -21.35
N SER A 244 31.37 8.64 -20.98
CA SER A 244 32.49 8.76 -21.92
C SER A 244 32.36 7.77 -23.09
N VAL A 245 32.12 6.48 -22.80
CA VAL A 245 31.91 5.45 -23.82
C VAL A 245 30.71 5.77 -24.73
N SER A 246 29.61 6.28 -24.17
CA SER A 246 28.41 6.62 -24.95
C SER A 246 28.59 7.79 -25.92
N ARG A 247 29.59 8.66 -25.70
CA ARG A 247 29.92 9.75 -26.62
C ARG A 247 30.70 9.27 -27.85
N HIS A 248 31.29 8.08 -27.78
CA HIS A 248 32.20 7.55 -28.80
C HIS A 248 31.75 6.21 -29.40
N SER A 249 30.61 5.67 -28.97
CA SER A 249 30.10 4.36 -29.42
C SER A 249 28.58 4.33 -29.42
N SER A 250 27.99 3.25 -29.96
CA SER A 250 26.54 3.02 -29.92
C SER A 250 26.02 2.56 -28.55
N VAL A 251 26.89 2.35 -27.56
CA VAL A 251 26.53 1.90 -26.22
C VAL A 251 25.94 3.06 -25.42
N LEU A 252 24.79 2.85 -24.79
CA LEU A 252 24.14 3.87 -23.98
C LEU A 252 24.55 3.75 -22.51
N VAL A 253 24.51 4.87 -21.78
CA VAL A 253 24.67 4.87 -20.31
C VAL A 253 23.67 3.92 -19.62
N THR A 254 22.48 3.76 -20.21
CA THR A 254 21.42 2.87 -19.73
C THR A 254 21.68 1.39 -19.93
N ASP A 255 22.71 1.02 -20.69
CA ASP A 255 23.13 -0.38 -20.88
C ASP A 255 23.88 -0.92 -19.65
N TYR A 256 24.25 -0.03 -18.71
CA TYR A 256 24.90 -0.36 -17.45
C TYR A 256 23.95 -0.13 -16.24
N PRO A 257 23.83 -1.10 -15.30
CA PRO A 257 24.34 -2.48 -15.37
C PRO A 257 23.49 -3.35 -16.32
N LEU A 258 23.93 -4.59 -16.56
CA LEU A 258 23.20 -5.52 -17.42
C LEU A 258 21.76 -5.75 -16.90
N LYS A 259 20.79 -5.56 -17.79
CA LYS A 259 19.37 -5.74 -17.46
C LYS A 259 19.07 -7.22 -17.21
N VAL A 260 18.58 -7.53 -16.00
CA VAL A 260 18.21 -8.90 -15.62
C VAL A 260 16.76 -9.20 -16.00
N VAL A 261 16.54 -10.28 -16.73
CA VAL A 261 15.20 -10.79 -17.03
C VAL A 261 14.55 -11.27 -15.73
N LYS A 262 13.32 -10.82 -15.46
CA LYS A 262 12.57 -11.25 -14.27
C LYS A 262 12.02 -12.66 -14.48
N ALA A 263 12.09 -13.49 -13.44
CA ALA A 263 11.45 -14.80 -13.45
C ALA A 263 9.93 -14.66 -13.63
N LYS A 264 9.31 -15.65 -14.27
CA LYS A 264 7.85 -15.71 -14.41
C LYS A 264 7.20 -15.91 -13.04
N GLN A 265 6.07 -15.25 -12.82
CA GLN A 265 5.31 -15.37 -11.58
C GLN A 265 4.54 -16.69 -11.55
N ARG A 266 4.40 -17.28 -10.36
CA ARG A 266 3.52 -18.44 -10.13
C ARG A 266 2.06 -17.99 -10.14
N HIS A 267 1.16 -18.80 -10.68
CA HIS A 267 -0.28 -18.54 -10.65
C HIS A 267 -0.95 -19.43 -9.58
N ASP A 268 -1.57 -18.79 -8.59
CA ASP A 268 -2.28 -19.46 -7.51
C ASP A 268 -3.77 -19.11 -7.57
N TYR A 269 -4.61 -20.00 -7.04
CA TYR A 269 -6.07 -19.84 -7.05
C TYR A 269 -6.60 -20.05 -5.64
N SER A 270 -7.57 -19.24 -5.23
CA SER A 270 -8.17 -19.36 -3.90
C SER A 270 -9.68 -19.10 -3.93
N ALA A 271 -10.45 -19.93 -3.22
CA ALA A 271 -11.82 -19.62 -2.86
C ALA A 271 -11.82 -18.82 -1.56
N VAL A 272 -12.52 -17.68 -1.55
CA VAL A 272 -12.64 -16.77 -0.40
C VAL A 272 -14.12 -16.60 -0.09
N SER A 273 -14.50 -16.88 1.16
CA SER A 273 -15.88 -16.75 1.64
C SER A 273 -15.95 -15.66 2.70
N VAL A 274 -16.65 -14.57 2.39
CA VAL A 274 -16.97 -13.54 3.37
C VAL A 274 -18.21 -13.99 4.13
N VAL A 275 -17.98 -14.49 5.34
CA VAL A 275 -19.03 -15.01 6.21
C VAL A 275 -19.52 -13.89 7.11
N GLU A 276 -20.79 -13.53 6.94
CA GLU A 276 -21.52 -12.54 7.74
C GLU A 276 -22.60 -13.25 8.55
N ILE A 277 -22.67 -12.96 9.84
CA ILE A 277 -23.59 -13.59 10.78
C ILE A 277 -24.56 -12.53 11.30
N LEU A 278 -25.85 -12.75 11.06
CA LEU A 278 -26.91 -11.88 11.57
C LEU A 278 -27.22 -12.24 13.04
N GLN A 279 -27.50 -11.22 13.85
CA GLN A 279 -27.88 -11.40 15.25
C GLN A 279 -29.41 -11.54 15.38
N ASP A 280 -29.87 -12.26 16.41
CA ASP A 280 -31.29 -12.60 16.58
C ASP A 280 -32.21 -11.41 16.95
N ASN A 281 -31.65 -10.24 17.30
CA ASN A 281 -32.44 -9.04 17.61
C ASN A 281 -33.01 -8.31 16.37
N ASP A 282 -32.74 -8.78 15.15
CA ASP A 282 -33.17 -8.15 13.89
C ASP A 282 -34.62 -8.47 13.48
N VAL A 283 -35.51 -8.75 14.44
CA VAL A 283 -36.88 -9.13 14.11
C VAL A 283 -37.75 -7.92 13.77
N ILE A 284 -37.48 -6.72 14.31
CA ILE A 284 -38.20 -5.49 13.95
C ILE A 284 -37.30 -4.26 14.18
N ALA A 285 -36.33 -4.00 13.30
CA ALA A 285 -35.70 -2.69 13.16
C ALA A 285 -35.03 -2.60 11.78
N GLU A 286 -34.83 -1.38 11.32
CA GLU A 286 -34.40 -0.98 9.97
C GLU A 286 -33.18 -1.76 9.38
N PRO A 287 -32.91 -1.69 8.06
CA PRO A 287 -31.87 -2.46 7.34
C PRO A 287 -30.40 -2.08 7.66
N GLN A 288 -30.12 -1.72 8.92
CA GLN A 288 -28.85 -1.21 9.43
C GLN A 288 -28.22 -2.09 10.52
N SER A 289 -28.73 -3.29 10.78
CA SER A 289 -28.00 -4.19 11.69
C SER A 289 -26.73 -4.69 10.99
N ASP A 290 -25.58 -4.15 11.42
CA ASP A 290 -24.27 -4.54 10.94
C ASP A 290 -24.01 -5.99 11.38
N GLY A 291 -24.08 -6.91 10.42
CA GLY A 291 -23.75 -8.31 10.64
C GLY A 291 -22.32 -8.46 11.16
N ILE A 292 -22.08 -9.50 11.94
CA ILE A 292 -20.75 -9.82 12.44
C ILE A 292 -20.00 -10.63 11.38
N PHE A 293 -18.80 -10.18 11.02
CA PHE A 293 -17.91 -10.84 10.07
C PHE A 293 -16.94 -11.80 10.75
N LEU A 294 -16.76 -12.97 10.16
CA LEU A 294 -15.79 -13.97 10.61
C LEU A 294 -14.43 -13.75 9.95
N LEU A 295 -13.37 -13.69 10.76
CA LEU A 295 -11.98 -13.60 10.31
C LEU A 295 -11.12 -14.70 10.91
N VAL A 296 -10.17 -15.18 10.13
CA VAL A 296 -9.12 -16.13 10.55
C VAL A 296 -7.75 -15.48 10.50
N LYS A 297 -6.89 -15.82 11.46
CA LYS A 297 -5.50 -15.40 11.48
C LYS A 297 -4.68 -16.44 10.72
N ARG A 298 -3.91 -15.98 9.74
CA ARG A 298 -2.97 -16.84 9.01
C ARG A 298 -1.89 -17.37 9.97
N PRO A 299 -1.33 -18.57 9.73
CA PRO A 299 -0.17 -19.06 10.48
C PRO A 299 0.95 -18.01 10.52
N ASP A 300 1.76 -18.00 11.57
CA ASP A 300 2.82 -16.99 11.73
C ASP A 300 3.90 -17.04 10.64
N GLU A 301 4.04 -18.19 9.98
CA GLU A 301 5.00 -18.43 8.91
C GLU A 301 4.35 -18.49 7.53
N GLY A 302 5.12 -18.16 6.50
CA GLY A 302 4.68 -18.20 5.10
C GLY A 302 4.07 -16.89 4.58
N LEU A 303 3.28 -16.98 3.51
CA LEU A 303 2.73 -15.81 2.84
C LEU A 303 1.73 -15.10 3.77
N LEU A 304 1.97 -13.81 4.01
CA LEU A 304 1.14 -12.94 4.87
C LEU A 304 0.98 -13.49 6.30
N GLY A 305 2.03 -14.11 6.85
CA GLY A 305 1.95 -14.78 8.14
C GLY A 305 1.53 -13.87 9.30
N GLY A 306 0.66 -14.38 10.17
CA GLY A 306 0.12 -13.68 11.35
C GLY A 306 -0.94 -12.60 11.06
N LEU A 307 -1.37 -12.43 9.81
CA LEU A 307 -2.37 -11.43 9.41
C LEU A 307 -3.79 -12.00 9.37
N TRP A 308 -4.78 -11.12 9.53
CA TRP A 308 -6.19 -11.47 9.46
C TRP A 308 -6.71 -11.52 8.02
N GLU A 309 -7.52 -12.51 7.72
CA GLU A 309 -8.20 -12.69 6.43
C GLU A 309 -9.60 -13.28 6.60
N PHE A 310 -10.41 -13.20 5.54
CA PHE A 310 -11.65 -13.96 5.46
C PHE A 310 -11.35 -15.45 5.26
N PRO A 311 -12.24 -16.37 5.71
CA PRO A 311 -12.16 -17.79 5.41
C PRO A 311 -11.77 -18.06 3.95
N SER A 312 -10.64 -18.72 3.75
CA SER A 312 -10.10 -18.97 2.41
C SER A 312 -9.47 -20.35 2.28
N VAL A 313 -9.53 -20.91 1.08
CA VAL A 313 -8.94 -22.21 0.73
C VAL A 313 -8.14 -22.05 -0.56
N LEU A 314 -6.90 -22.56 -0.58
CA LEU A 314 -6.09 -22.65 -1.79
C LEU A 314 -6.59 -23.80 -2.67
N LEU A 315 -6.66 -23.55 -3.98
CA LEU A 315 -7.13 -24.48 -4.99
C LEU A 315 -5.96 -24.95 -5.86
N GLY A 316 -6.04 -26.17 -6.38
CA GLY A 316 -5.01 -26.73 -7.27
C GLY A 316 -4.98 -26.12 -8.67
N GLY A 317 -5.96 -25.27 -9.02
CA GLY A 317 -6.13 -24.67 -10.34
C GLY A 317 -7.40 -23.80 -10.39
N GLU A 318 -7.79 -23.39 -11.59
CA GLU A 318 -9.13 -22.82 -11.81
C GLU A 318 -10.21 -23.84 -11.42
N ALA A 319 -11.27 -23.36 -10.77
CA ALA A 319 -12.33 -24.20 -10.27
C ALA A 319 -13.70 -23.57 -10.54
N ASP A 320 -14.69 -24.41 -10.82
CA ASP A 320 -16.08 -23.99 -10.99
C ASP A 320 -16.73 -23.60 -9.66
N LEU A 321 -17.97 -23.10 -9.71
CA LEU A 321 -18.69 -22.68 -8.50
C LEU A 321 -18.92 -23.83 -7.50
N ALA A 322 -19.22 -25.04 -7.98
CA ALA A 322 -19.52 -26.19 -7.14
C ALA A 322 -18.28 -26.62 -6.33
N THR A 323 -17.15 -26.79 -7.00
CA THR A 323 -15.86 -27.16 -6.39
C THR A 323 -15.41 -26.12 -5.37
N ARG A 324 -15.55 -24.82 -5.70
CA ARG A 324 -15.24 -23.72 -4.79
C ARG A 324 -16.07 -23.79 -3.50
N ARG A 325 -17.39 -23.97 -3.64
CA ARG A 325 -18.31 -24.05 -2.50
C ARG A 325 -18.06 -25.28 -1.64
N GLU A 326 -17.82 -26.44 -2.23
CA GLU A 326 -17.50 -27.66 -1.48
C GLU A 326 -16.20 -27.50 -0.67
N ALA A 327 -15.18 -26.85 -1.23
CA ALA A 327 -13.95 -26.56 -0.52
C ALA A 327 -14.18 -25.63 0.70
N ILE A 328 -14.96 -24.56 0.52
CA ILE A 328 -15.33 -23.66 1.62
C ILE A 328 -16.18 -24.37 2.67
N ASP A 329 -17.18 -25.15 2.27
CA ASP A 329 -18.08 -25.83 3.20
C ASP A 329 -17.32 -26.84 4.08
N ARG A 330 -16.39 -27.59 3.47
CA ARG A 330 -15.48 -28.47 4.21
C ARG A 330 -14.59 -27.68 5.18
N PHE A 331 -14.07 -26.53 4.76
CA PHE A 331 -13.27 -25.67 5.63
C PHE A 331 -14.09 -25.14 6.81
N LEU A 332 -15.27 -24.57 6.56
CA LEU A 332 -16.13 -24.00 7.59
C LEU A 332 -16.60 -25.06 8.59
N ASN A 333 -17.00 -26.23 8.11
CA ASN A 333 -17.39 -27.35 8.97
C ASN A 333 -16.20 -27.82 9.83
N LYS A 334 -15.03 -28.04 9.22
CA LYS A 334 -13.84 -28.52 9.94
C LYS A 334 -13.30 -27.50 10.96
N SER A 335 -13.34 -26.20 10.63
CA SER A 335 -12.72 -25.15 11.44
C SER A 335 -13.66 -24.54 12.49
N PHE A 336 -14.97 -24.57 12.25
CA PHE A 336 -15.96 -23.86 13.09
C PHE A 336 -17.19 -24.70 13.47
N ASP A 337 -17.26 -25.99 13.10
CA ASP A 337 -18.45 -26.84 13.28
C ASP A 337 -19.71 -26.25 12.59
N LEU A 338 -19.47 -25.44 11.55
CA LEU A 338 -20.50 -24.78 10.77
C LEU A 338 -21.00 -25.71 9.65
N ASP A 339 -21.87 -26.64 10.02
CA ASP A 339 -22.68 -27.38 9.06
C ASP A 339 -23.81 -26.46 8.55
N LEU A 340 -23.74 -26.08 7.27
CA LEU A 340 -24.71 -25.18 6.62
C LEU A 340 -26.14 -25.74 6.55
N LYS A 341 -26.34 -27.05 6.80
CA LYS A 341 -27.67 -27.70 6.84
C LYS A 341 -28.17 -27.89 8.27
N LYS A 342 -27.28 -28.11 9.23
CA LYS A 342 -27.65 -28.45 10.61
C LYS A 342 -27.52 -27.26 11.56
N SER A 343 -26.32 -26.68 11.66
CA SER A 343 -25.92 -25.72 12.70
C SER A 343 -26.35 -24.27 12.42
N CYS A 344 -26.69 -23.94 11.19
CA CYS A 344 -27.12 -22.60 10.81
C CYS A 344 -28.22 -22.61 9.75
N SER A 345 -28.78 -21.44 9.47
CA SER A 345 -29.66 -21.19 8.34
C SER A 345 -28.98 -20.20 7.39
N VAL A 346 -28.86 -20.59 6.12
CA VAL A 346 -28.27 -19.74 5.08
C VAL A 346 -29.31 -18.74 4.62
N VAL A 347 -29.09 -17.46 4.93
CA VAL A 347 -29.94 -16.34 4.50
C VAL A 347 -29.62 -15.96 3.05
N LEU A 348 -28.33 -15.94 2.72
CA LEU A 348 -27.85 -15.63 1.39
C LEU A 348 -26.53 -16.36 1.13
N ARG A 349 -26.39 -16.93 -0.07
CA ARG A 349 -25.09 -17.32 -0.59
C ARG A 349 -24.96 -16.88 -2.05
N ALA A 350 -24.07 -15.94 -2.33
CA ALA A 350 -23.92 -15.35 -3.66
C ALA A 350 -22.46 -15.42 -4.15
N ASP A 351 -22.27 -15.74 -5.42
CA ASP A 351 -20.99 -15.56 -6.10
C ASP A 351 -20.85 -14.07 -6.45
N VAL A 352 -19.83 -13.42 -5.91
CA VAL A 352 -19.64 -11.96 -6.02
C VAL A 352 -18.71 -11.63 -7.20
N GLY A 353 -17.89 -12.59 -7.62
CA GLY A 353 -16.96 -12.48 -8.73
C GLY A 353 -15.54 -12.84 -8.34
N ASP A 354 -14.58 -12.54 -9.21
CA ASP A 354 -13.17 -12.80 -8.96
C ASP A 354 -12.30 -11.53 -8.93
N TYR A 355 -11.17 -11.63 -8.24
CA TYR A 355 -10.18 -10.57 -8.11
C TYR A 355 -8.78 -11.17 -8.19
N VAL A 356 -7.92 -10.58 -9.02
CA VAL A 356 -6.51 -10.98 -9.12
C VAL A 356 -5.64 -10.05 -8.28
N HIS A 357 -5.06 -10.59 -7.22
CA HIS A 357 -4.08 -9.92 -6.40
C HIS A 357 -2.65 -10.30 -6.82
N VAL A 358 -1.80 -9.30 -7.06
CA VAL A 358 -0.45 -9.51 -7.59
C VAL A 358 0.60 -9.23 -6.51
N PHE A 359 1.36 -10.27 -6.17
CA PHE A 359 2.61 -10.19 -5.41
C PHE A 359 3.79 -10.21 -6.38
N THR A 360 5.00 -9.94 -5.87
CA THR A 360 6.23 -9.98 -6.69
C THR A 360 6.46 -11.34 -7.37
N HIS A 361 6.15 -12.44 -6.68
CA HIS A 361 6.42 -13.81 -7.15
C HIS A 361 5.14 -14.65 -7.40
N ILE A 362 3.96 -14.13 -7.03
CA ILE A 362 2.68 -14.85 -7.12
C ILE A 362 1.63 -13.93 -7.74
N ARG A 363 0.84 -14.47 -8.66
CA ARG A 363 -0.42 -13.89 -9.13
C ARG A 363 -1.55 -14.75 -8.59
N LEU A 364 -2.25 -14.25 -7.57
CA LEU A 364 -3.29 -14.97 -6.85
C LEU A 364 -4.69 -14.56 -7.36
N LYS A 365 -5.41 -15.48 -8.00
CA LYS A 365 -6.81 -15.29 -8.39
C LYS A 365 -7.71 -15.73 -7.23
N MET A 366 -8.43 -14.78 -6.64
CA MET A 366 -9.38 -15.00 -5.56
C MET A 366 -10.79 -15.04 -6.13
N TYR A 367 -11.51 -16.12 -5.88
CA TYR A 367 -12.93 -16.24 -6.16
C TYR A 367 -13.71 -15.88 -4.89
N VAL A 368 -14.54 -14.84 -4.96
CA VAL A 368 -15.18 -14.25 -3.78
C VAL A 368 -16.66 -14.63 -3.74
N GLU A 369 -17.08 -15.20 -2.62
CA GLU A 369 -18.50 -15.36 -2.30
C GLU A 369 -18.89 -14.59 -1.03
N LEU A 370 -20.17 -14.19 -0.97
CA LEU A 370 -20.82 -13.70 0.24
C LEU A 370 -21.69 -14.81 0.81
N LEU A 371 -21.47 -15.16 2.08
CA LEU A 371 -22.25 -16.14 2.83
C LEU A 371 -22.86 -15.46 4.08
N VAL A 372 -24.16 -15.20 4.04
CA VAL A 372 -24.90 -14.62 5.16
C VAL A 372 -25.64 -15.72 5.90
N LEU A 373 -25.39 -15.85 7.19
CA LEU A 373 -25.89 -16.91 8.05
C LEU A 373 -26.67 -16.35 9.23
N ARG A 374 -27.62 -17.15 9.73
CA ARG A 374 -28.18 -17.02 11.07
C ARG A 374 -27.94 -18.32 11.84
N LEU A 375 -27.27 -18.25 12.98
CA LEU A 375 -26.85 -19.42 13.76
C LEU A 375 -28.00 -19.94 14.63
N LYS A 376 -28.20 -21.27 14.65
CA LYS A 376 -29.20 -21.89 15.52
C LYS A 376 -28.58 -22.05 16.91
N GLY A 377 -28.85 -21.11 17.81
CA GLY A 377 -28.23 -21.04 19.15
C GLY A 377 -27.37 -19.79 19.38
N GLY A 378 -27.45 -18.79 18.49
CA GLY A 378 -26.71 -17.54 18.60
C GLY A 378 -25.19 -17.70 18.41
N MET A 379 -24.44 -16.65 18.73
CA MET A 379 -22.97 -16.62 18.64
C MET A 379 -22.29 -17.73 19.43
N ASN A 380 -22.91 -18.18 20.53
CA ASN A 380 -22.38 -19.26 21.37
C ASN A 380 -22.31 -20.60 20.64
N ALA A 381 -23.07 -20.78 19.54
CA ALA A 381 -23.00 -21.96 18.68
C ALA A 381 -21.68 -22.04 17.87
N LEU A 382 -20.92 -20.95 17.76
CA LEU A 382 -19.55 -20.98 17.25
C LEU A 382 -18.63 -21.60 18.30
N HIS A 383 -18.64 -22.92 18.37
CA HIS A 383 -17.66 -23.66 19.12
C HIS A 383 -16.49 -23.97 18.19
N GLY A 384 -15.37 -23.26 18.36
CA GLY A 384 -14.10 -23.68 17.76
C GLY A 384 -13.66 -25.02 18.37
N LYS A 385 -14.23 -26.14 17.94
CA LYS A 385 -13.81 -27.48 18.37
C LYS A 385 -12.64 -27.93 17.52
N LEU A 386 -11.42 -27.62 17.96
CA LEU A 386 -10.29 -28.56 17.99
C LEU A 386 -9.11 -27.92 18.74
N ASN A 387 -8.73 -28.51 19.87
CA ASN A 387 -7.41 -28.40 20.54
C ASN A 387 -6.63 -27.09 20.38
N SER A 388 -6.67 -26.27 21.42
CA SER A 388 -5.70 -25.26 21.94
C SER A 388 -4.38 -24.87 21.22
N LYS A 389 -4.11 -25.12 19.93
CA LYS A 389 -2.80 -24.82 19.31
C LYS A 389 -2.73 -24.41 17.83
N THR A 390 -3.77 -24.43 16.98
CA THR A 390 -3.52 -24.29 15.51
C THR A 390 -4.26 -23.21 14.70
N MET A 391 -5.43 -22.70 15.07
CA MET A 391 -6.11 -21.67 14.27
C MET A 391 -6.78 -20.61 15.15
N THR A 392 -6.27 -19.38 15.08
CA THR A 392 -6.84 -18.22 15.77
C THR A 392 -7.88 -17.56 14.87
N TRP A 393 -9.07 -17.27 15.41
CA TRP A 393 -10.15 -16.59 14.68
C TRP A 393 -10.76 -15.49 15.56
N LYS A 394 -11.47 -14.56 14.93
CA LYS A 394 -12.28 -13.56 15.64
C LYS A 394 -13.49 -13.16 14.82
N SER A 395 -14.45 -12.56 15.50
CA SER A 395 -15.65 -12.02 14.91
C SER A 395 -15.66 -10.51 15.12
N VAL A 396 -15.92 -9.74 14.07
CA VAL A 396 -15.87 -8.26 14.11
C VAL A 396 -17.10 -7.67 13.43
N ASP A 397 -17.63 -6.58 13.96
CA ASP A 397 -18.67 -5.81 13.27
C ASP A 397 -18.09 -5.05 12.06
N SER A 398 -18.98 -4.40 11.31
CA SER A 398 -18.66 -3.65 10.08
C SER A 398 -17.72 -2.46 10.33
N GLU A 399 -17.89 -1.77 11.46
CA GLU A 399 -17.10 -0.60 11.84
C GLU A 399 -15.67 -1.01 12.20
N ALA A 400 -15.52 -1.99 13.09
CA ALA A 400 -14.25 -2.57 13.48
C ALA A 400 -13.51 -3.14 12.26
N LEU A 401 -14.21 -3.85 11.37
CA LEU A 401 -13.62 -4.40 10.13
C LEU A 401 -13.04 -3.30 9.23
N SER A 402 -13.70 -2.14 9.16
CA SER A 402 -13.27 -1.00 8.34
C SER A 402 -12.05 -0.29 8.92
N ASN A 403 -11.90 -0.29 10.25
CA ASN A 403 -10.80 0.33 10.96
C ASN A 403 -9.57 -0.59 11.15
N MET A 404 -9.73 -1.90 10.93
CA MET A 404 -8.65 -2.87 11.06
C MET A 404 -7.52 -2.69 10.02
N GLY A 405 -6.29 -2.99 10.44
CA GLY A 405 -5.10 -3.07 9.59
C GLY A 405 -5.10 -4.28 8.63
N LEU A 406 -6.07 -4.36 7.73
CA LEU A 406 -6.21 -5.44 6.75
C LEU A 406 -5.24 -5.28 5.57
N THR A 407 -4.84 -6.42 5.00
CA THR A 407 -4.06 -6.44 3.76
C THR A 407 -4.86 -5.83 2.60
N SER A 408 -4.15 -5.31 1.58
CA SER A 408 -4.80 -4.73 0.40
C SER A 408 -5.71 -5.72 -0.33
N GLY A 409 -5.34 -7.01 -0.37
CA GLY A 409 -6.19 -8.07 -0.90
C GLY A 409 -7.50 -8.24 -0.13
N VAL A 410 -7.42 -8.37 1.21
CA VAL A 410 -8.60 -8.54 2.07
C VAL A 410 -9.49 -7.29 2.05
N ARG A 411 -8.90 -6.08 2.09
CA ARG A 411 -9.64 -4.82 1.97
C ARG A 411 -10.39 -4.72 0.64
N LYS A 412 -9.76 -5.18 -0.46
CA LYS A 412 -10.41 -5.20 -1.77
C LYS A 412 -11.59 -6.16 -1.81
N VAL A 413 -11.45 -7.35 -1.23
CA VAL A 413 -12.55 -8.32 -1.08
C VAL A 413 -13.71 -7.70 -0.28
N HIS A 414 -13.42 -7.06 0.86
CA HIS A 414 -14.45 -6.37 1.64
C HIS A 414 -15.17 -5.28 0.82
N THR A 415 -14.43 -4.48 0.06
CA THR A 415 -15.00 -3.45 -0.83
C THR A 415 -15.91 -4.05 -1.91
N MET A 416 -15.54 -5.21 -2.47
CA MET A 416 -16.39 -5.92 -3.45
C MET A 416 -17.73 -6.33 -2.84
N ILE A 417 -17.73 -6.80 -1.60
CA ILE A 417 -18.95 -7.18 -0.87
C ILE A 417 -19.84 -5.97 -0.62
N GLN A 418 -19.26 -4.86 -0.17
CA GLN A 418 -20.03 -3.64 0.09
C GLN A 418 -20.71 -3.12 -1.18
N LYS A 419 -19.96 -3.09 -2.29
CA LYS A 419 -20.52 -2.71 -3.60
C LYS A 419 -21.64 -3.66 -4.04
N PHE A 420 -21.42 -4.98 -3.91
CA PHE A 420 -22.42 -5.98 -4.26
C PHE A 420 -23.72 -5.84 -3.44
N LYS A 421 -23.61 -5.59 -2.12
CA LYS A 421 -24.76 -5.34 -1.25
C LYS A 421 -25.51 -4.07 -1.67
N GLN A 422 -24.80 -3.00 -2.00
CA GLN A 422 -25.39 -1.74 -2.46
C GLN A 422 -26.17 -1.94 -3.76
N GLU A 423 -25.58 -2.60 -4.76
CA GLU A 423 -26.23 -2.90 -6.04
C GLU A 423 -27.50 -3.75 -5.82
N ARG A 424 -27.45 -4.76 -4.95
CA ARG A 424 -28.63 -5.58 -4.63
C ARG A 424 -29.74 -4.81 -3.94
N ARG A 425 -29.42 -3.89 -3.03
CA ARG A 425 -30.40 -3.01 -2.38
C ARG A 425 -31.13 -2.13 -3.40
N LEU A 426 -30.37 -1.54 -4.33
CA LEU A 426 -30.93 -0.72 -5.41
C LEU A 426 -31.88 -1.55 -6.30
N HIS A 427 -31.46 -2.76 -6.69
CA HIS A 427 -32.31 -3.66 -7.47
C HIS A 427 -33.60 -4.07 -6.72
N HIS A 428 -33.51 -4.31 -5.42
CA HIS A 428 -34.68 -4.65 -4.61
C HIS A 428 -35.67 -3.49 -4.53
N LEU A 429 -35.18 -2.26 -4.30
CA LEU A 429 -36.01 -1.05 -4.26
C LEU A 429 -36.72 -0.81 -5.60
N VAL A 430 -36.01 -0.93 -6.72
CA VAL A 430 -36.59 -0.84 -8.06
C VAL A 430 -37.64 -1.93 -8.31
N GLY A 431 -37.39 -3.15 -7.81
CA GLY A 431 -38.34 -4.27 -7.88
C GLY A 431 -39.63 -4.01 -7.10
N GLN A 432 -39.52 -3.49 -5.88
CA GLN A 432 -40.70 -3.12 -5.06
C GLN A 432 -41.52 -2.01 -5.72
N VAL A 433 -40.88 -1.01 -6.33
CA VAL A 433 -41.57 0.04 -7.10
C VAL A 433 -42.36 -0.59 -8.26
N LYS A 434 -41.79 -1.54 -9.01
CA LYS A 434 -42.50 -2.25 -10.08
C LYS A 434 -43.66 -3.11 -9.59
N ILE A 435 -43.56 -3.70 -8.39
CA ILE A 435 -44.66 -4.47 -7.78
C ILE A 435 -45.81 -3.56 -7.35
N MET A 436 -45.51 -2.39 -6.77
CA MET A 436 -46.53 -1.37 -6.47
C MET A 436 -47.26 -0.88 -7.74
N GLN A 437 -46.55 -0.78 -8.86
CA GLN A 437 -47.15 -0.48 -10.17
C GLN A 437 -48.10 -1.57 -10.67
N GLY A 438 -47.89 -2.84 -10.28
CA GLY A 438 -48.77 -3.96 -10.65
C GLY A 438 -50.03 -4.10 -9.78
N LEU A 439 -50.00 -3.60 -8.54
CA LEU A 439 -51.11 -3.71 -7.57
C LEU A 439 -52.18 -2.60 -7.72
N THR A 440 -51.91 -1.55 -8.49
CA THR A 440 -52.85 -0.46 -8.74
C THR A 440 -53.74 -0.78 -9.95
N THR A 441 -54.86 -1.46 -9.72
CA THR A 441 -55.82 -1.90 -10.78
C THR A 441 -56.46 -0.77 -11.60
N HIS A 442 -56.27 0.49 -11.21
CA HIS A 442 -56.91 1.65 -11.87
C HIS A 442 -55.93 2.65 -12.48
N PHE A 443 -54.62 2.45 -12.30
CA PHE A 443 -53.61 3.44 -12.65
C PHE A 443 -52.33 2.78 -13.15
N LYS A 444 -51.95 3.08 -14.40
CA LYS A 444 -50.66 2.66 -14.95
C LYS A 444 -49.64 3.75 -14.65
N MET A 445 -48.69 3.46 -13.76
CA MET A 445 -47.56 4.35 -13.47
C MET A 445 -46.42 4.04 -14.44
N VAL A 446 -46.09 5.00 -15.31
CA VAL A 446 -44.97 4.90 -16.27
C VAL A 446 -43.78 5.66 -15.70
N PHE A 447 -42.63 4.98 -15.59
CA PHE A 447 -41.37 5.60 -15.21
C PHE A 447 -40.84 6.44 -16.38
N ILE A 448 -40.74 7.75 -16.20
CA ILE A 448 -40.43 8.68 -17.31
C ILE A 448 -38.93 9.01 -17.37
N SER A 449 -38.30 9.31 -16.23
CA SER A 449 -36.88 9.65 -16.18
C SER A 449 -36.35 9.71 -14.74
N ASP A 450 -35.04 9.50 -14.59
CA ASP A 450 -34.28 9.87 -13.40
C ASP A 450 -33.60 11.23 -13.66
N ASN A 451 -33.97 12.26 -12.90
CA ASN A 451 -33.35 13.58 -13.01
C ASN A 451 -32.92 14.04 -11.62
N LEU A 452 -31.79 13.51 -11.16
CA LEU A 452 -31.13 13.86 -9.90
C LEU A 452 -30.52 15.28 -9.98
N SER A 453 -31.37 16.31 -9.97
CA SER A 453 -30.91 17.67 -9.73
C SER A 453 -30.55 17.84 -8.26
N ARG A 454 -29.26 17.93 -7.98
CA ARG A 454 -28.65 18.06 -6.65
C ARG A 454 -28.87 19.45 -6.04
N ARG A 455 -30.12 19.83 -5.74
CA ARG A 455 -30.40 21.01 -4.92
C ARG A 455 -31.44 20.67 -3.85
N GLY A 456 -30.95 20.54 -2.61
CA GLY A 456 -31.79 20.61 -1.40
C GLY A 456 -32.09 19.30 -0.67
N GLY A 457 -31.40 18.19 -0.95
CA GLY A 457 -31.61 16.93 -0.20
C GLY A 457 -32.89 16.16 -0.55
N TYR A 458 -33.51 16.49 -1.67
CA TYR A 458 -34.64 15.76 -2.25
C TYR A 458 -34.30 15.36 -3.69
N GLY A 459 -34.57 14.10 -4.04
CA GLY A 459 -34.53 13.59 -5.40
C GLY A 459 -35.94 13.47 -5.95
N LEU A 460 -36.15 13.88 -7.19
CA LEU A 460 -37.47 13.89 -7.82
C LEU A 460 -37.63 12.65 -8.70
N ILE A 461 -38.45 11.70 -8.26
CA ILE A 461 -38.88 10.58 -9.13
C ILE A 461 -40.23 10.97 -9.72
N THR A 462 -40.28 11.14 -11.04
CA THR A 462 -41.51 11.57 -11.73
C THR A 462 -42.22 10.35 -12.32
N PHE A 463 -43.47 10.13 -11.90
CA PHE A 463 -44.32 9.07 -12.45
C PHE A 463 -45.45 9.69 -13.27
N GLN A 464 -45.70 9.17 -14.47
CA GLN A 464 -46.92 9.48 -15.21
C GLN A 464 -48.00 8.51 -14.80
N VAL A 465 -49.15 9.01 -14.37
CA VAL A 465 -50.32 8.19 -14.06
C VAL A 465 -51.31 8.25 -15.23
N GLU A 466 -51.46 7.15 -15.97
CA GLU A 466 -52.53 7.00 -16.96
C GLU A 466 -53.74 6.28 -16.34
N LYS A 467 -54.92 6.90 -16.41
CA LYS A 467 -56.19 6.29 -15.98
C LYS A 467 -56.60 5.24 -17.01
N GLY A 468 -56.62 3.96 -16.61
CA GLY A 468 -57.01 2.87 -17.50
C GLY A 468 -58.51 2.94 -17.81
N SER A 469 -58.90 3.06 -19.09
CA SER A 469 -60.29 2.92 -19.50
C SER A 469 -60.67 1.44 -19.49
N GLY A 470 -61.43 0.99 -18.47
CA GLY A 470 -62.02 -0.35 -18.47
C GLY A 470 -62.95 -0.51 -19.67
N LYS A 471 -62.58 -1.37 -20.63
CA LYS A 471 -63.48 -1.79 -21.70
C LYS A 471 -64.17 -3.08 -21.28
N ASN A 472 -65.44 -2.95 -20.90
CA ASN A 472 -66.37 -4.06 -20.79
C ASN A 472 -66.66 -4.59 -22.20
N THR A 473 -66.41 -5.87 -22.43
CA THR A 473 -66.70 -6.55 -23.71
C THR A 473 -68.19 -6.85 -23.79
N ASN A 474 -68.95 -6.09 -24.58
CA ASN A 474 -70.08 -6.59 -25.37
C ASN A 474 -70.71 -5.48 -26.24
N SER A 475 -71.20 -5.90 -27.40
CA SER A 475 -71.86 -5.14 -28.47
C SER A 475 -70.95 -4.50 -29.52
N ALA A 476 -71.12 -5.01 -30.74
CA ALA A 476 -70.54 -4.53 -31.97
C ALA A 476 -71.28 -3.26 -32.42
N THR A 477 -70.53 -2.17 -32.61
CA THR A 477 -70.85 -1.09 -33.56
C THR A 477 -69.61 -0.23 -33.70
N LYS A 478 -69.10 -0.08 -34.93
CA LYS A 478 -67.99 0.83 -35.26
C LYS A 478 -68.47 2.28 -35.12
N PRO A 479 -67.71 3.19 -34.49
CA PRO A 479 -67.83 4.60 -34.76
C PRO A 479 -66.60 5.14 -35.52
N SER A 480 -66.91 6.13 -36.35
CA SER A 480 -66.10 6.94 -37.26
C SER A 480 -64.99 7.78 -36.59
N PRO A 481 -63.98 8.25 -37.35
CA PRO A 481 -62.82 8.96 -36.81
C PRO A 481 -63.18 10.42 -36.52
N GLY A 482 -63.31 10.76 -35.23
CA GLY A 482 -63.53 12.15 -34.84
C GLY A 482 -64.06 12.34 -33.42
N SER A 483 -63.30 11.95 -32.39
CA SER A 483 -63.43 12.60 -31.08
C SER A 483 -62.12 12.51 -30.30
N LYS A 484 -61.62 13.65 -29.84
CA LYS A 484 -60.49 13.74 -28.91
C LYS A 484 -61.00 13.32 -27.53
N ALA A 485 -60.68 12.12 -27.07
CA ALA A 485 -60.79 11.77 -25.66
C ALA A 485 -59.68 12.52 -24.90
N GLY A 486 -60.05 13.55 -24.14
CA GLY A 486 -59.13 14.25 -23.25
C GLY A 486 -58.58 13.29 -22.20
N LYS A 487 -57.26 13.03 -22.25
CA LYS A 487 -56.54 12.40 -21.14
C LYS A 487 -56.44 13.43 -20.02
N ASN A 488 -57.24 13.31 -18.97
CA ASN A 488 -56.97 14.00 -17.71
C ASN A 488 -55.68 13.40 -17.13
N LEU A 489 -54.57 14.10 -17.34
CA LEU A 489 -53.27 13.82 -16.75
C LEU A 489 -53.24 14.46 -15.36
N THR A 490 -52.95 13.68 -14.33
CA THR A 490 -52.65 14.20 -12.99
C THR A 490 -51.21 13.81 -12.71
N GLU A 491 -50.31 14.78 -12.65
CA GLU A 491 -48.94 14.57 -12.18
C GLU A 491 -48.99 14.33 -10.68
N VAL A 492 -48.48 13.17 -10.23
CA VAL A 492 -48.31 12.87 -8.81
C VAL A 492 -46.84 13.04 -8.49
N LEU A 493 -46.52 14.11 -7.76
CA LEU A 493 -45.18 14.38 -7.25
C LEU A 493 -44.96 13.55 -5.98
N VAL A 494 -44.12 12.52 -6.07
CA VAL A 494 -43.66 11.79 -4.89
C VAL A 494 -42.35 12.41 -4.42
N PHE A 495 -42.40 13.12 -3.30
CA PHE A 495 -41.21 13.68 -2.66
C PHE A 495 -40.53 12.59 -1.83
N VAL A 496 -39.34 12.15 -2.26
CA VAL A 496 -38.49 11.26 -1.47
C VAL A 496 -37.55 12.13 -0.65
N LYS A 497 -37.71 12.12 0.68
CA LYS A 497 -36.83 12.81 1.61
C LYS A 497 -35.60 11.94 1.85
N PHE A 498 -34.43 12.41 1.42
CA PHE A 498 -33.17 11.78 1.78
C PHE A 498 -32.76 12.31 3.16
N VAL A 499 -32.36 11.42 4.06
CA VAL A 499 -31.87 11.79 5.40
C VAL A 499 -30.34 11.72 5.36
N ASP A 500 -29.70 12.85 5.67
CA ASP A 500 -28.24 13.00 5.69
C ASP A 500 -27.66 12.35 6.95
N LEU A 501 -26.82 11.33 6.75
CA LEU A 501 -25.94 10.78 7.77
C LEU A 501 -24.56 10.59 7.13
N ASN A 502 -23.68 11.58 7.35
CA ASN A 502 -22.25 11.60 7.00
C ASN A 502 -21.93 11.70 5.49
N ASP A 503 -22.45 12.72 4.80
CA ASP A 503 -22.04 13.11 3.43
C ASP A 503 -22.31 12.07 2.32
N GLU A 504 -23.06 10.99 2.61
CA GLU A 504 -23.60 10.06 1.62
C GLU A 504 -25.14 9.97 1.74
N TRP A 505 -25.84 10.40 0.69
CA TRP A 505 -27.31 10.42 0.63
C TRP A 505 -27.86 9.00 0.37
N LYS A 506 -28.58 8.41 1.35
CA LYS A 506 -29.25 7.09 1.25
C LYS A 506 -30.65 7.15 0.65
#